data_AF-A0A257W2V8-F1
#
_entry.id   AF-A0A257W2V8-F1
#
_cell.length_a   1.000
_cell.length_b   1.000
_cell.length_c   1.000
_cell.angle_alpha   90.00
_cell.angle_beta   90.00
_cell.angle_gamma   90.00
#
_symmetry.space_group_name_H-M   'P 1'
#
loop_
_entity.id
_entity.type
_entity.pdbx_description
1 polymer ?
#
loop_
_entity_poly.entity_id
_entity_poly.type
_entity_poly.pdbx_seq_one_letter_code
_entity_poly.pdbx_strand_id
1 'polypeptide(L)'
;LQALLDHADVMNNNVFAYGEIASDGHSVTEIAFSTAVVAASNAYTWSHQPYSKQANWGSTYLRVFHCNLVLEELEKLSLTAAEKSDRENIKGQALFNRAEAFLALTQVFAQPYNSTTAASDMGIPLRLTSNVAEQSRRANVLATYDRIISDATESIPLLPGLPLVKTRGSKAAAFALLARTYLVMQDYEKALDYAGRCLAIQSALKNYAELSTGASTQIGATANFPTPLHNPEMIFYNRMYTSALSGFLTTNYFVEQSLYNQYATNDLRRGRFFRVTASGITFKGNYNNVSSQPFCGIATDEVYLIRAECYARKGQITEALADLNLLLSKRYDATFTPVTANTADEALVKILT
;
A
#
# COMPACT_ATOMS: atom_id res chain seq x y z
N LEU A 1 25.35 -5.42 2.94
CA LEU A 1 24.02 -5.49 3.61
C LEU A 1 23.03 -4.49 3.03
N GLN A 2 23.32 -3.18 3.00
CA GLN A 2 22.43 -2.19 2.36
C GLN A 2 22.06 -2.55 0.91
N ALA A 3 23.02 -3.04 0.10
CA ALA A 3 22.76 -3.46 -1.28
C ALA A 3 21.68 -4.56 -1.41
N LEU A 4 21.52 -5.45 -0.42
CA LEU A 4 20.46 -6.46 -0.41
C LEU A 4 19.08 -5.81 -0.21
N LEU A 5 19.01 -4.75 0.59
CA LEU A 5 17.80 -3.97 0.84
C LEU A 5 17.51 -2.95 -0.29
N ASP A 6 18.53 -2.56 -1.05
CA ASP A 6 18.39 -1.67 -2.21
C ASP A 6 18.04 -2.43 -3.51
N HIS A 7 18.02 -3.78 -3.46
CA HIS A 7 17.64 -4.60 -4.60
C HIS A 7 16.13 -4.49 -4.88
N ALA A 8 15.74 -3.40 -5.54
CA ALA A 8 14.35 -3.00 -5.72
C ALA A 8 13.46 -4.06 -6.38
N ASP A 9 14.02 -4.94 -7.23
CA ASP A 9 13.28 -6.04 -7.85
C ASP A 9 12.73 -7.07 -6.85
N VAL A 10 13.43 -7.26 -5.72
CA VAL A 10 12.99 -8.11 -4.61
C VAL A 10 12.29 -7.30 -3.52
N MET A 11 12.77 -6.09 -3.24
CA MET A 11 12.37 -5.34 -2.06
C MET A 11 11.13 -4.46 -2.28
N ASN A 12 10.90 -3.99 -3.51
CA ASN A 12 9.87 -2.98 -3.81
C ASN A 12 8.96 -3.34 -4.99
N ASN A 13 9.45 -4.15 -5.93
CA ASN A 13 8.66 -4.65 -7.04
C ASN A 13 7.93 -5.93 -6.61
N ASN A 14 6.95 -6.34 -7.42
CA ASN A 14 6.33 -7.64 -7.30
C ASN A 14 5.49 -7.86 -6.03
N VAL A 15 4.92 -6.77 -5.50
CA VAL A 15 4.01 -6.80 -4.35
C VAL A 15 2.59 -7.22 -4.80
N PHE A 16 1.84 -7.87 -3.93
CA PHE A 16 0.58 -8.58 -4.24
C PHE A 16 -0.41 -7.82 -5.13
N ALA A 17 -1.05 -8.56 -6.03
CA ALA A 17 -2.05 -8.05 -6.97
C ALA A 17 -3.42 -8.73 -6.84
N TYR A 18 -3.52 -9.87 -6.14
CA TYR A 18 -4.74 -10.70 -6.14
C TYR A 18 -5.94 -10.05 -5.44
N GLY A 19 -5.71 -9.20 -4.43
CA GLY A 19 -6.80 -8.47 -3.77
C GLY A 19 -7.52 -7.51 -4.74
N GLU A 20 -6.75 -6.84 -5.60
CA GLU A 20 -7.32 -5.96 -6.63
C GLU A 20 -8.08 -6.77 -7.70
N ILE A 21 -7.49 -7.87 -8.19
CA ILE A 21 -8.13 -8.75 -9.20
C ILE A 21 -9.43 -9.37 -8.66
N ALA A 22 -9.50 -9.65 -7.36
CA ALA A 22 -10.67 -10.24 -6.72
C ALA A 22 -11.71 -9.19 -6.26
N SER A 23 -11.50 -7.91 -6.58
CA SER A 23 -12.43 -6.82 -6.24
C SER A 23 -13.60 -6.71 -7.22
N ASP A 24 -14.60 -5.92 -6.86
CA ASP A 24 -15.80 -5.62 -7.65
C ASP A 24 -15.70 -4.31 -8.45
N GLY A 25 -14.56 -3.64 -8.43
CA GLY A 25 -14.35 -2.36 -9.11
C GLY A 25 -14.18 -2.45 -10.63
N HIS A 26 -14.17 -3.67 -11.19
CA HIS A 26 -13.82 -3.89 -12.58
C HIS A 26 -14.46 -5.12 -13.21
N SER A 27 -14.51 -5.11 -14.54
CA SER A 27 -14.85 -6.22 -15.40
C SER A 27 -13.78 -6.47 -16.45
N VAL A 28 -13.78 -7.69 -17.00
CA VAL A 28 -12.92 -8.09 -18.10
C VAL A 28 -13.73 -8.64 -19.26
N THR A 29 -13.25 -8.45 -20.48
CA THR A 29 -13.86 -9.09 -21.66
C THR A 29 -13.58 -10.58 -21.67
N GLU A 30 -14.41 -11.34 -22.38
CA GLU A 30 -14.20 -12.77 -22.60
C GLU A 30 -12.82 -13.06 -23.24
N ILE A 31 -12.36 -12.19 -24.15
CA ILE A 31 -11.04 -12.31 -24.77
C ILE A 31 -9.92 -12.11 -23.74
N ALA A 32 -9.99 -11.09 -22.87
CA ALA A 32 -8.98 -10.94 -21.82
C ALA A 32 -9.03 -12.09 -20.82
N PHE A 33 -10.22 -12.50 -20.40
CA PHE A 33 -10.40 -13.59 -19.45
C PHE A 33 -9.82 -14.91 -19.97
N SER A 34 -10.04 -15.23 -21.26
CA SER A 34 -9.55 -16.47 -21.90
C SER A 34 -8.05 -16.47 -22.19
N THR A 35 -7.42 -15.29 -22.31
CA THR A 35 -5.98 -15.14 -22.57
C THR A 35 -5.16 -14.83 -21.33
N ALA A 36 -5.82 -14.56 -20.20
CA ALA A 36 -5.17 -14.30 -18.92
C ALA A 36 -4.47 -15.56 -18.39
N VAL A 37 -3.45 -15.35 -17.57
CA VAL A 37 -2.82 -16.44 -16.81
C VAL A 37 -3.87 -17.05 -15.88
N VAL A 38 -3.92 -18.39 -15.79
CA VAL A 38 -4.93 -19.15 -15.02
C VAL A 38 -5.15 -18.61 -13.60
N ALA A 39 -4.08 -18.22 -12.91
CA ALA A 39 -4.18 -17.67 -11.56
C ALA A 39 -4.96 -16.34 -11.51
N ALA A 40 -4.85 -15.48 -12.52
CA ALA A 40 -5.62 -14.24 -12.61
C ALA A 40 -7.11 -14.52 -12.85
N SER A 41 -7.42 -15.42 -13.79
CA SER A 41 -8.81 -15.83 -14.07
C SER A 41 -9.47 -16.50 -12.85
N ASN A 42 -8.72 -17.34 -12.13
CA ASN A 42 -9.21 -17.98 -10.92
C ASN A 42 -9.40 -16.98 -9.77
N ALA A 43 -8.52 -15.98 -9.63
CA ALA A 43 -8.70 -14.92 -8.65
C ALA A 43 -9.92 -14.04 -8.96
N TYR A 44 -10.12 -13.67 -10.23
CA TYR A 44 -11.26 -12.86 -10.67
C TYR A 44 -12.61 -13.55 -10.44
N THR A 45 -12.67 -14.87 -10.63
CA THR A 45 -13.91 -15.66 -10.45
C THR A 45 -14.07 -16.24 -9.04
N TRP A 46 -13.18 -15.90 -8.10
CA TRP A 46 -13.11 -16.50 -6.76
C TRP A 46 -13.13 -18.03 -6.78
N SER A 47 -12.46 -18.65 -7.76
CA SER A 47 -12.36 -20.10 -7.88
C SER A 47 -11.68 -20.71 -6.67
N HIS A 48 -12.07 -21.94 -6.28
CA HIS A 48 -11.54 -22.65 -5.11
C HIS A 48 -10.01 -22.89 -5.13
N GLN A 49 -9.34 -22.70 -6.27
CA GLN A 49 -7.88 -22.68 -6.38
C GLN A 49 -7.43 -21.38 -7.06
N PRO A 50 -7.54 -20.21 -6.37
CA PRO A 50 -7.26 -18.92 -6.99
C PRO A 50 -5.78 -18.72 -7.32
N TYR A 51 -4.88 -19.51 -6.72
CA TYR A 51 -3.47 -19.17 -6.64
C TYR A 51 -2.58 -20.20 -7.34
N SER A 52 -1.70 -19.72 -8.21
CA SER A 52 -0.46 -20.46 -8.49
C SER A 52 0.45 -20.36 -7.27
N LYS A 53 0.97 -21.50 -6.81
CA LYS A 53 1.75 -21.63 -5.55
C LYS A 53 3.02 -20.77 -5.47
N GLN A 54 3.45 -20.14 -6.56
CA GLN A 54 4.84 -19.68 -6.71
C GLN A 54 5.00 -18.16 -6.82
N ALA A 55 4.05 -17.43 -7.39
CA ALA A 55 4.34 -16.10 -7.92
C ALA A 55 4.36 -14.96 -6.86
N ASN A 56 3.40 -14.94 -5.92
CA ASN A 56 3.29 -13.87 -4.89
C ASN A 56 3.75 -14.33 -3.50
N TRP A 57 3.54 -15.60 -3.17
CA TRP A 57 4.03 -16.19 -1.92
C TRP A 57 5.56 -16.26 -1.91
N GLY A 58 6.14 -16.86 -2.96
CA GLY A 58 7.58 -17.06 -3.07
C GLY A 58 8.37 -15.75 -3.13
N SER A 59 7.93 -14.80 -3.96
CA SER A 59 8.57 -13.49 -4.09
C SER A 59 8.58 -12.71 -2.75
N THR A 60 7.47 -12.74 -2.02
CA THR A 60 7.39 -12.01 -0.75
C THR A 60 8.18 -12.70 0.35
N TYR A 61 8.21 -14.04 0.40
CA TYR A 61 9.11 -14.73 1.32
C TYR A 61 10.58 -14.61 0.94
N LEU A 62 10.92 -14.38 -0.33
CA LEU A 62 12.30 -14.01 -0.73
C LEU A 62 12.70 -12.65 -0.14
N ARG A 63 11.78 -11.67 -0.12
CA ARG A 63 11.99 -10.39 0.58
C ARG A 63 12.18 -10.59 2.08
N VAL A 64 11.36 -11.43 2.72
CA VAL A 64 11.54 -11.81 4.15
C VAL A 64 12.91 -12.45 4.37
N PHE A 65 13.35 -13.34 3.48
CA PHE A 65 14.67 -13.96 3.54
C PHE A 65 15.80 -12.92 3.46
N HIS A 66 15.73 -11.96 2.53
CA HIS A 66 16.70 -10.86 2.44
C HIS A 66 16.76 -10.06 3.75
N CYS A 67 15.61 -9.73 4.34
CA CYS A 67 15.57 -9.04 5.63
C CYS A 67 16.21 -9.87 6.74
N ASN A 68 15.88 -11.16 6.84
CA ASN A 68 16.45 -12.04 7.87
C ASN A 68 17.96 -12.17 7.73
N LEU A 69 18.47 -12.38 6.51
CA LEU A 69 19.90 -12.43 6.23
C LEU A 69 20.59 -11.13 6.65
N VAL A 70 20.01 -9.98 6.31
CA VAL A 70 20.57 -8.69 6.73
C VAL A 70 20.60 -8.55 8.26
N LEU A 71 19.52 -8.92 8.96
CA LEU A 71 19.44 -8.83 10.41
C LEU A 71 20.48 -9.73 11.09
N GLU A 72 20.62 -10.98 10.65
CA GLU A 72 21.60 -11.93 11.19
C GLU A 72 23.05 -11.49 10.92
N GLU A 73 23.35 -11.03 9.70
CA GLU A 73 24.70 -10.57 9.36
C GLU A 73 25.06 -9.28 10.13
N LEU A 74 24.11 -8.38 10.37
CA LEU A 74 24.34 -7.18 11.20
C LEU A 74 24.70 -7.50 12.65
N GLU A 75 24.31 -8.66 13.18
CA GLU A 75 24.69 -9.10 14.53
C GLU A 75 26.12 -9.61 14.61
N LYS A 76 26.67 -10.12 13.50
CA LYS A 76 28.03 -10.65 13.40
C LYS A 76 29.09 -9.57 13.17
N LEU A 77 28.69 -8.39 12.71
CA LEU A 77 29.60 -7.29 12.43
C LEU A 77 30.05 -6.57 13.71
N SER A 78 31.37 -6.52 13.92
CA SER A 78 32.01 -5.60 14.87
C SER A 78 32.17 -4.24 14.21
N LEU A 79 31.41 -3.25 14.68
CA LEU A 79 31.32 -1.93 14.07
C LEU A 79 31.87 -0.83 14.98
N THR A 80 32.47 0.17 14.36
CA THR A 80 32.96 1.37 15.05
C THR A 80 31.80 2.27 15.47
N ALA A 81 32.06 3.21 16.39
CA ALA A 81 31.06 4.21 16.79
C ALA A 81 30.56 5.06 15.60
N ALA A 82 31.41 5.30 14.60
CA ALA A 82 31.06 6.05 13.40
C ALA A 82 30.04 5.31 12.51
N GLU A 83 30.08 3.97 12.50
CA GLU A 83 29.19 3.13 11.68
C GLU A 83 27.87 2.78 12.38
N LYS A 84 27.71 3.17 13.65
CA LYS A 84 26.54 2.83 14.46
C LYS A 84 25.23 3.34 13.83
N SER A 85 25.21 4.58 13.35
CA SER A 85 24.03 5.17 12.73
C SER A 85 23.62 4.44 11.44
N ASP A 86 24.59 4.04 10.62
CA ASP A 86 24.32 3.28 9.39
C ASP A 86 23.82 1.87 9.72
N ARG A 87 24.41 1.23 10.74
CA ARG A 87 23.94 -0.07 11.25
C ARG A 87 22.48 -0.01 11.70
N GLU A 88 22.16 0.98 12.53
CA GLU A 88 20.80 1.19 13.04
C GLU A 88 19.84 1.42 11.88
N ASN A 89 20.19 2.30 10.95
CA ASN A 89 19.36 2.56 9.77
C ASN A 89 19.14 1.29 8.91
N ILE A 90 20.17 0.49 8.64
CA ILE A 90 20.03 -0.77 7.89
C ILE A 90 19.15 -1.76 8.67
N LYS A 91 19.33 -1.87 9.99
CA LYS A 91 18.48 -2.72 10.85
C LYS A 91 17.02 -2.28 10.80
N GLY A 92 16.77 -0.98 10.95
CA GLY A 92 15.44 -0.39 10.87
C GLY A 92 14.79 -0.65 9.51
N GLN A 93 15.53 -0.49 8.42
CA GLN A 93 15.02 -0.78 7.07
C GLN A 93 14.67 -2.27 6.90
N ALA A 94 15.48 -3.19 7.42
CA ALA A 94 15.21 -4.63 7.34
C ALA A 94 13.96 -5.02 8.14
N LEU A 95 13.81 -4.50 9.36
CA LEU A 95 12.63 -4.71 10.21
C LEU A 95 11.36 -4.16 9.54
N PHE A 96 11.39 -2.90 9.08
CA PHE A 96 10.28 -2.28 8.37
C PHE A 96 9.85 -3.07 7.13
N ASN A 97 10.80 -3.48 6.28
CA ASN A 97 10.50 -4.25 5.09
C ASN A 97 9.92 -5.63 5.41
N ARG A 98 10.38 -6.27 6.51
CA ARG A 98 9.84 -7.56 6.95
C ARG A 98 8.42 -7.42 7.49
N ALA A 99 8.16 -6.38 8.27
CA ALA A 99 6.81 -6.05 8.74
C ALA A 99 5.84 -5.84 7.58
N GLU A 100 6.23 -5.04 6.58
CA GLU A 100 5.38 -4.75 5.43
C GLU A 100 5.15 -5.99 4.57
N ALA A 101 6.18 -6.83 4.36
CA ALA A 101 6.05 -8.11 3.68
C ALA A 101 5.09 -9.07 4.41
N PHE A 102 5.17 -9.16 5.75
CA PHE A 102 4.24 -9.98 6.53
C PHE A 102 2.82 -9.43 6.49
N LEU A 103 2.61 -8.12 6.59
CA LEU A 103 1.28 -7.52 6.47
C LEU A 103 0.67 -7.87 5.12
N ALA A 104 1.44 -7.69 4.06
CA ALA A 104 1.00 -7.92 2.68
C ALA A 104 0.68 -9.42 2.41
N LEU A 105 1.46 -10.36 2.96
CA LEU A 105 1.13 -11.78 2.97
C LEU A 105 -0.19 -12.06 3.72
N THR A 106 -0.37 -11.43 4.87
CA THR A 106 -1.54 -11.62 5.74
C THR A 106 -2.84 -11.20 5.05
N GLN A 107 -2.81 -10.10 4.28
CA GLN A 107 -3.99 -9.60 3.57
C GLN A 107 -4.53 -10.58 2.51
N VAL A 108 -3.72 -11.53 2.05
CA VAL A 108 -4.10 -12.48 0.98
C VAL A 108 -4.27 -13.90 1.50
N PHE A 109 -3.45 -14.33 2.46
CA PHE A 109 -3.34 -15.76 2.84
C PHE A 109 -3.83 -16.08 4.26
N ALA A 110 -4.32 -15.09 4.99
CA ALA A 110 -4.90 -15.27 6.32
C ALA A 110 -6.36 -14.82 6.35
N GLN A 111 -7.09 -15.26 7.37
CA GLN A 111 -8.41 -14.72 7.65
C GLN A 111 -8.31 -13.24 8.06
N PRO A 112 -9.32 -12.41 7.78
CA PRO A 112 -9.39 -11.05 8.31
C PRO A 112 -9.21 -11.05 9.84
N TYR A 113 -8.57 -10.01 10.35
CA TYR A 113 -8.35 -9.91 11.80
C TYR A 113 -9.69 -9.81 12.53
N ASN A 114 -9.93 -10.75 13.44
CA ASN A 114 -11.03 -10.71 14.39
C ASN A 114 -10.46 -11.01 15.77
N SER A 115 -10.56 -10.04 16.69
CA SER A 115 -9.98 -10.14 18.04
C SER A 115 -10.48 -11.36 18.83
N THR A 116 -11.66 -11.88 18.51
CA THR A 116 -12.26 -13.05 19.18
C THR A 116 -11.66 -14.37 18.69
N THR A 117 -11.26 -14.45 17.42
CA THR A 117 -10.81 -15.69 16.78
C THR A 117 -9.34 -15.67 16.34
N ALA A 118 -8.66 -14.52 16.40
CA ALA A 118 -7.29 -14.35 15.90
C ALA A 118 -6.28 -15.32 16.53
N ALA A 119 -6.50 -15.76 17.77
CA ALA A 119 -5.64 -16.75 18.44
C ALA A 119 -5.79 -18.18 17.90
N SER A 120 -6.91 -18.51 17.23
CA SER A 120 -7.17 -19.81 16.62
C SER A 120 -7.12 -19.79 15.09
N ASP A 121 -7.42 -18.64 14.48
CA ASP A 121 -7.45 -18.51 13.03
C ASP A 121 -6.06 -18.65 12.46
N MET A 122 -5.95 -19.38 11.36
CA MET A 122 -4.69 -19.66 10.71
C MET A 122 -4.15 -18.40 10.03
N GLY A 123 -2.98 -17.94 10.50
CA GLY A 123 -2.22 -16.81 9.96
C GLY A 123 -1.23 -17.26 8.89
N ILE A 124 -0.03 -16.68 8.87
CA ILE A 124 1.04 -17.04 7.92
C ILE A 124 2.24 -17.67 8.64
N PRO A 125 3.16 -18.35 7.94
CA PRO A 125 4.44 -18.74 8.52
C PRO A 125 5.30 -17.52 8.86
N LEU A 126 5.77 -17.46 10.10
CA LEU A 126 6.67 -16.41 10.58
C LEU A 126 8.12 -16.88 10.49
N ARG A 127 8.73 -16.71 9.31
CA ARG A 127 10.15 -17.00 9.10
C ARG A 127 11.00 -15.85 9.61
N LEU A 128 11.71 -16.06 10.71
CA LEU A 128 12.53 -15.04 11.37
C LEU A 128 14.04 -15.27 11.20
N THR A 129 14.42 -16.35 10.50
CA THR A 129 15.81 -16.69 10.21
C THR A 129 16.07 -16.78 8.69
N SER A 130 17.33 -16.72 8.27
CA SER A 130 17.76 -16.99 6.90
C SER A 130 18.01 -18.48 6.62
N ASN A 131 17.75 -19.37 7.58
CA ASN A 131 17.97 -20.81 7.38
C ASN A 131 16.93 -21.40 6.43
N VAL A 132 17.32 -21.74 5.20
CA VAL A 132 16.41 -22.33 4.20
C VAL A 132 15.88 -23.72 4.57
N ALA A 133 16.58 -24.45 5.44
CA ALA A 133 16.19 -25.80 5.88
C ALA A 133 15.20 -25.80 7.05
N GLU A 134 14.95 -24.64 7.69
CA GLU A 134 13.93 -24.53 8.74
C GLU A 134 12.56 -24.93 8.19
N GLN A 135 11.78 -25.68 8.95
CA GLN A 135 10.43 -26.09 8.55
C GLN A 135 9.43 -24.95 8.78
N SER A 136 8.71 -24.56 7.73
CA SER A 136 7.65 -23.55 7.86
C SER A 136 6.39 -24.14 8.51
N ARG A 137 5.93 -23.50 9.59
CA ARG A 137 4.61 -23.75 10.20
C ARG A 137 3.84 -22.44 10.23
N ARG A 138 2.55 -22.49 9.92
CA ARG A 138 1.68 -21.31 10.03
C ARG A 138 1.54 -20.94 11.50
N ALA A 139 1.74 -19.66 11.81
CA ALA A 139 1.30 -19.10 13.08
C ALA A 139 -0.22 -18.84 13.03
N ASN A 140 -0.81 -18.44 14.14
CA ASN A 140 -2.16 -17.89 14.14
C ASN A 140 -2.16 -16.41 13.68
N VAL A 141 -3.34 -15.88 13.40
CA VAL A 141 -3.51 -14.48 12.97
C VAL A 141 -2.98 -13.51 14.04
N LEU A 142 -3.24 -13.77 15.32
CA LEU A 142 -2.76 -12.91 16.42
C LEU A 142 -1.24 -12.76 16.41
N ALA A 143 -0.50 -13.87 16.45
CA ALA A 143 0.96 -13.88 16.43
C ALA A 143 1.53 -13.26 15.14
N THR A 144 0.79 -13.38 14.03
CA THR A 144 1.16 -12.75 12.77
C THR A 144 1.14 -11.22 12.89
N TYR A 145 0.04 -10.64 13.39
CA TYR A 145 -0.08 -9.21 13.62
C TYR A 145 0.88 -8.71 14.71
N ASP A 146 1.07 -9.47 15.78
CA ASP A 146 2.04 -9.13 16.84
C ASP A 146 3.46 -9.01 16.28
N ARG A 147 3.86 -9.91 15.36
CA ARG A 147 5.18 -9.80 14.70
C ARG A 147 5.28 -8.57 13.81
N ILE A 148 4.24 -8.27 13.02
CA ILE A 148 4.19 -7.09 12.15
C ILE A 148 4.37 -5.82 13.00
N ILE A 149 3.63 -5.72 14.11
CA ILE A 149 3.68 -4.59 15.03
C ILE A 149 5.05 -4.49 15.69
N SER A 150 5.61 -5.59 16.18
CA SER A 150 6.95 -5.63 16.80
C SER A 150 8.02 -5.15 15.82
N ASP A 151 8.08 -5.73 14.61
CA ASP A 151 9.05 -5.32 13.59
C ASP A 151 8.92 -3.84 13.23
N ALA A 152 7.70 -3.37 12.94
CA ALA A 152 7.48 -1.97 12.59
C ALA A 152 7.82 -1.02 13.75
N THR A 153 7.47 -1.39 14.99
CA THR A 153 7.72 -0.57 16.18
C THR A 153 9.21 -0.47 16.48
N GLU A 154 9.93 -1.59 16.43
CA GLU A 154 11.38 -1.64 16.63
C GLU A 154 12.15 -0.87 15.54
N SER A 155 11.59 -0.74 14.34
CA SER A 155 12.20 0.03 13.25
C SER A 155 12.19 1.54 13.48
N ILE A 156 11.18 2.08 14.17
CA ILE A 156 10.96 3.53 14.33
C ILE A 156 12.18 4.28 14.90
N PRO A 157 12.78 3.89 16.04
CA PRO A 157 13.90 4.63 16.60
C PRO A 157 15.17 4.53 15.75
N LEU A 158 15.24 3.54 14.85
CA LEU A 158 16.41 3.23 14.04
C LEU A 158 16.39 3.95 12.67
N LEU A 159 15.22 4.42 12.24
CA LEU A 159 15.01 5.02 10.92
C LEU A 159 15.08 6.56 10.94
N PRO A 160 15.59 7.19 9.87
CA PRO A 160 15.50 8.63 9.70
C PRO A 160 14.04 9.09 9.52
N GLY A 161 13.75 10.35 9.79
CA GLY A 161 12.41 10.94 9.62
C GLY A 161 11.85 10.70 8.21
N LEU A 162 12.63 11.08 7.20
CA LEU A 162 12.38 10.84 5.78
C LEU A 162 13.50 9.98 5.19
N PRO A 163 13.23 9.18 4.16
CA PRO A 163 14.25 8.34 3.56
C PRO A 163 15.10 9.14 2.56
N LEU A 164 16.34 8.68 2.31
CA LEU A 164 17.19 9.22 1.25
C LEU A 164 16.57 9.01 -0.15
N VAL A 165 15.97 7.84 -0.35
CA VAL A 165 15.24 7.45 -1.57
C VAL A 165 13.95 6.74 -1.17
N LYS A 166 12.86 6.95 -1.92
CA LYS A 166 11.52 6.47 -1.54
C LYS A 166 11.37 4.94 -1.50
N THR A 167 12.33 4.19 -2.02
CA THR A 167 12.40 2.72 -1.94
C THR A 167 12.91 2.23 -0.57
N ARG A 168 13.44 3.11 0.27
CA ARG A 168 13.92 2.75 1.62
C ARG A 168 12.90 3.11 2.68
N GLY A 169 12.83 2.28 3.71
CA GLY A 169 12.01 2.54 4.90
C GLY A 169 12.41 3.86 5.58
N SER A 170 11.46 4.50 6.23
CA SER A 170 11.66 5.70 7.03
C SER A 170 10.73 5.67 8.24
N LYS A 171 10.96 6.56 9.21
CA LYS A 171 10.10 6.71 10.38
C LYS A 171 8.66 7.06 9.97
N ALA A 172 8.47 7.94 8.99
CA ALA A 172 7.15 8.23 8.43
C ALA A 172 6.50 6.97 7.83
N ALA A 173 7.25 6.16 7.07
CA ALA A 173 6.74 4.91 6.51
C ALA A 173 6.36 3.89 7.58
N ALA A 174 7.16 3.75 8.64
CA ALA A 174 6.88 2.84 9.75
C ALA A 174 5.61 3.25 10.51
N PHE A 175 5.43 4.54 10.76
CA PHE A 175 4.18 5.06 11.35
C PHE A 175 2.97 4.81 10.46
N ALA A 176 3.06 5.08 9.17
CA ALA A 176 1.97 4.80 8.24
C ALA A 176 1.64 3.30 8.13
N LEU A 177 2.65 2.42 8.14
CA LEU A 177 2.45 0.97 8.15
C LEU A 177 1.72 0.52 9.43
N LEU A 178 2.08 1.06 10.59
CA LEU A 178 1.38 0.79 11.84
C LEU A 178 -0.05 1.32 11.80
N ALA A 179 -0.28 2.53 11.27
CA ALA A 179 -1.62 3.08 11.11
C ALA A 179 -2.52 2.16 10.27
N ARG A 180 -2.02 1.70 9.10
CA ARG A 180 -2.69 0.72 8.24
C ARG A 180 -2.95 -0.60 8.98
N THR A 181 -1.94 -1.11 9.68
CA THR A 181 -2.04 -2.38 10.43
C THR A 181 -3.12 -2.31 11.50
N TYR A 182 -3.14 -1.26 12.30
CA TYR A 182 -4.13 -1.08 13.36
C TYR A 182 -5.52 -0.78 12.83
N LEU A 183 -5.65 -0.07 11.70
CA LEU A 183 -6.95 0.12 11.04
C LEU A 183 -7.55 -1.24 10.63
N VAL A 184 -6.75 -2.12 10.03
CA VAL A 184 -7.19 -3.49 9.67
C VAL A 184 -7.55 -4.31 10.91
N MET A 185 -6.86 -4.10 12.03
CA MET A 185 -7.21 -4.74 13.32
C MET A 185 -8.42 -4.10 14.02
N GLN A 186 -8.98 -3.03 13.47
CA GLN A 186 -10.05 -2.21 14.07
C GLN A 186 -9.64 -1.56 15.42
N ASP A 187 -8.34 -1.39 15.66
CA ASP A 187 -7.81 -0.61 16.78
C ASP A 187 -7.68 0.87 16.34
N TYR A 188 -8.84 1.54 16.27
CA TYR A 188 -8.93 2.90 15.76
C TYR A 188 -8.17 3.93 16.59
N GLU A 189 -7.92 3.66 17.88
CA GLU A 189 -7.13 4.54 18.72
C GLU A 189 -5.66 4.54 18.34
N LYS A 190 -5.06 3.36 18.19
CA LYS A 190 -3.66 3.26 17.73
C LYS A 190 -3.52 3.67 16.27
N ALA A 191 -4.49 3.32 15.42
CA ALA A 191 -4.48 3.76 14.02
C ALA A 191 -4.44 5.29 13.90
N LEU A 192 -5.28 5.99 14.68
CA LEU A 192 -5.31 7.45 14.76
C LEU A 192 -3.98 8.04 15.24
N ASP A 193 -3.40 7.53 16.34
CA ASP A 193 -2.13 8.01 16.87
C ASP A 193 -1.00 7.88 15.83
N TYR A 194 -0.86 6.70 15.23
CA TYR A 194 0.20 6.46 14.26
C TYR A 194 0.00 7.23 12.95
N ALA A 195 -1.24 7.41 12.48
CA ALA A 195 -1.53 8.27 11.33
C ALA A 195 -1.15 9.73 11.62
N GLY A 196 -1.46 10.23 12.82
CA GLY A 196 -1.05 11.56 13.28
C GLY A 196 0.46 11.74 13.31
N ARG A 197 1.20 10.77 13.84
CA ARG A 197 2.67 10.79 13.88
C ARG A 197 3.31 10.73 12.50
N CYS A 198 2.73 9.98 11.57
CA CYS A 198 3.18 9.99 10.18
C CYS A 198 3.00 11.38 9.55
N LEU A 199 1.79 11.94 9.65
CA LEU A 199 1.45 13.24 9.05
C LEU A 199 2.21 14.41 9.70
N ALA A 200 2.68 14.26 10.94
CA ALA A 200 3.58 15.23 11.56
C ALA A 200 4.98 15.27 10.90
N ILE A 201 5.40 14.20 10.20
CA ILE A 201 6.68 14.13 9.48
C ILE A 201 6.49 14.42 7.98
N GLN A 202 5.42 13.88 7.38
CA GLN A 202 5.12 14.02 5.96
C GLN A 202 3.61 14.11 5.74
N SER A 203 3.14 15.27 5.28
CA SER A 203 1.72 15.60 5.11
C SER A 203 1.41 16.23 3.75
N ALA A 204 2.39 16.29 2.84
CA ALA A 204 2.23 16.92 1.55
C ALA A 204 1.17 16.19 0.71
N LEU A 205 0.29 16.97 0.09
CA LEU A 205 -0.69 16.50 -0.88
C LEU A 205 -0.45 17.18 -2.23
N LYS A 206 -0.50 16.40 -3.30
CA LYS A 206 -0.36 16.88 -4.67
C LYS A 206 -1.67 17.53 -5.10
N ASN A 207 -1.62 18.81 -5.44
CA ASN A 207 -2.76 19.51 -6.02
C ASN A 207 -2.94 19.11 -7.49
N TYR A 208 -4.08 18.51 -7.82
CA TYR A 208 -4.34 18.01 -9.17
C TYR A 208 -4.69 19.14 -10.15
N ALA A 209 -5.12 20.30 -9.64
CA ALA A 209 -5.36 21.48 -10.46
C ALA A 209 -4.06 22.08 -11.03
N GLU A 210 -2.91 21.81 -10.40
CA GLU A 210 -1.57 22.27 -10.83
C GLU A 210 -0.94 21.34 -11.87
N LEU A 211 -1.55 20.18 -12.16
CA LEU A 211 -1.05 19.25 -13.18
C LEU A 211 -1.43 19.73 -14.57
N SER A 212 -0.46 19.76 -15.51
CA SER A 212 -0.71 20.16 -16.90
C SER A 212 -1.82 19.32 -17.56
N THR A 213 -2.54 19.94 -18.49
CA THR A 213 -3.52 19.27 -19.36
C THR A 213 -2.81 18.70 -20.59
N GLY A 214 -3.11 17.47 -21.01
CA GLY A 214 -2.51 16.83 -22.20
C GLY A 214 -1.99 15.39 -21.99
N ALA A 215 -1.16 14.87 -22.91
CA ALA A 215 -0.66 13.49 -22.87
C ALA A 215 0.23 13.17 -21.64
N SER A 216 0.72 14.20 -20.92
CA SER A 216 1.41 14.09 -19.63
C SER A 216 0.44 14.19 -18.43
N THR A 217 -0.78 13.65 -18.56
CA THR A 217 -1.86 13.74 -17.56
C THR A 217 -1.70 12.82 -16.35
N GLN A 218 -0.67 11.98 -16.31
CA GLN A 218 -0.48 11.03 -15.22
C GLN A 218 0.02 11.76 -13.97
N ILE A 219 -0.44 11.32 -12.79
CA ILE A 219 -0.05 11.90 -11.50
C ILE A 219 1.48 11.80 -11.29
N GLY A 220 2.13 10.82 -11.93
CA GLY A 220 3.58 10.67 -11.99
C GLY A 220 4.30 11.24 -13.22
N ALA A 221 3.61 11.91 -14.17
CA ALA A 221 4.23 12.48 -15.37
C ALA A 221 4.49 13.98 -15.21
N THR A 222 5.76 14.37 -15.07
CA THR A 222 6.19 15.73 -15.41
C THR A 222 6.88 15.71 -16.76
N ALA A 223 6.58 16.70 -17.61
CA ALA A 223 7.10 16.82 -18.98
C ALA A 223 8.62 17.06 -19.07
N ASN A 224 9.27 17.31 -17.94
CA ASN A 224 10.71 17.43 -17.80
C ASN A 224 11.15 16.46 -16.70
N PHE A 225 12.28 15.80 -16.91
CA PHE A 225 13.05 14.97 -15.98
C PHE A 225 12.94 13.45 -16.14
N PRO A 226 14.09 12.76 -16.31
CA PRO A 226 14.17 11.32 -16.32
C PRO A 226 14.15 10.83 -14.86
N THR A 227 13.00 10.80 -14.18
CA THR A 227 12.67 9.84 -13.10
C THR A 227 11.27 10.09 -12.52
N PRO A 228 10.37 9.08 -12.47
CA PRO A 228 8.99 9.22 -11.98
C PRO A 228 8.82 9.18 -10.44
N LEU A 229 9.85 9.51 -9.66
CA LEU A 229 9.88 9.33 -8.18
C LEU A 229 9.58 10.60 -7.36
N HIS A 230 8.91 11.60 -7.94
CA HIS A 230 8.66 12.90 -7.29
C HIS A 230 7.18 13.20 -7.01
N ASN A 231 6.32 12.19 -6.80
CA ASN A 231 5.03 12.48 -6.14
C ASN A 231 5.32 12.83 -4.67
N PRO A 232 5.05 14.07 -4.20
CA PRO A 232 5.29 14.46 -2.81
C PRO A 232 4.47 13.63 -1.81
N GLU A 233 3.38 13.02 -2.27
CA GLU A 233 2.53 12.14 -1.46
C GLU A 233 3.20 10.80 -1.15
N MET A 234 4.17 10.37 -1.95
CA MET A 234 4.79 9.06 -1.80
C MET A 234 5.66 9.01 -0.54
N ILE A 235 5.28 8.19 0.43
CA ILE A 235 6.02 7.94 1.67
C ILE A 235 6.99 6.77 1.47
N PHE A 236 6.50 5.67 0.89
CA PHE A 236 7.28 4.48 0.58
C PHE A 236 6.84 3.92 -0.77
N TYR A 237 7.80 3.54 -1.60
CA TYR A 237 7.55 3.08 -2.95
C TYR A 237 7.48 1.55 -3.01
N ASN A 238 6.34 1.04 -3.49
CA ASN A 238 6.18 -0.34 -3.96
C ASN A 238 5.37 -0.36 -5.26
N ARG A 239 5.52 -1.44 -6.02
CA ARG A 239 4.77 -1.73 -7.25
C ARG A 239 4.18 -3.13 -7.23
N MET A 240 2.97 -3.24 -7.79
CA MET A 240 2.26 -4.52 -7.88
C MET A 240 2.93 -5.50 -8.86
N TYR A 241 2.67 -6.80 -8.63
CA TYR A 241 3.19 -7.93 -9.38
C TYR A 241 2.60 -8.05 -10.78
N THR A 242 3.46 -8.02 -11.78
CA THR A 242 3.07 -7.91 -13.19
C THR A 242 2.56 -9.19 -13.82
N SER A 243 3.07 -10.37 -13.47
CA SER A 243 2.73 -11.57 -14.25
C SER A 243 1.32 -12.12 -13.96
N ALA A 244 0.74 -11.77 -12.80
CA ALA A 244 -0.69 -11.96 -12.54
C ALA A 244 -1.58 -10.91 -13.24
N LEU A 245 -0.99 -9.80 -13.70
CA LEU A 245 -1.70 -8.66 -14.30
C LEU A 245 -1.44 -8.50 -15.80
N SER A 246 -0.45 -9.22 -16.36
CA SER A 246 -0.07 -9.15 -17.76
C SER A 246 -1.16 -9.77 -18.62
N GLY A 247 -1.87 -8.92 -19.37
CA GLY A 247 -3.10 -9.24 -20.09
C GLY A 247 -4.35 -8.74 -19.36
N PHE A 248 -4.40 -8.93 -18.03
CA PHE A 248 -5.56 -8.57 -17.22
C PHE A 248 -5.77 -7.04 -17.16
N LEU A 249 -4.74 -6.24 -16.82
CA LEU A 249 -4.86 -4.76 -16.70
C LEU A 249 -4.58 -3.98 -17.99
N THR A 250 -3.91 -4.57 -18.97
CA THR A 250 -3.28 -3.79 -20.06
C THR A 250 -4.14 -3.63 -21.31
N THR A 251 -5.13 -4.48 -21.52
CA THR A 251 -5.81 -4.54 -22.82
C THR A 251 -7.33 -4.62 -22.75
N ASN A 252 -7.92 -5.23 -21.71
CA ASN A 252 -9.39 -5.26 -21.56
C ASN A 252 -9.89 -5.27 -20.10
N TYR A 253 -9.22 -4.53 -19.22
CA TYR A 253 -9.73 -4.19 -17.90
C TYR A 253 -10.63 -2.97 -17.99
N PHE A 254 -11.89 -3.13 -17.63
CA PHE A 254 -12.85 -2.05 -17.61
C PHE A 254 -13.24 -1.72 -16.19
N VAL A 255 -13.13 -0.44 -15.83
CA VAL A 255 -13.65 0.09 -14.58
C VAL A 255 -15.17 0.06 -14.66
N GLU A 256 -15.82 -0.40 -13.60
CA GLU A 256 -17.27 -0.41 -13.53
C GLU A 256 -17.85 1.00 -13.66
N GLN A 257 -18.92 1.12 -14.46
CA GLN A 257 -19.56 2.41 -14.73
C GLN A 257 -20.07 3.06 -13.43
N SER A 258 -20.54 2.24 -12.49
CA SER A 258 -20.99 2.69 -11.16
C SER A 258 -19.86 3.37 -10.39
N LEU A 259 -18.65 2.79 -10.38
CA LEU A 259 -17.47 3.37 -9.73
C LEU A 259 -17.06 4.68 -10.40
N TYR A 260 -16.99 4.72 -11.73
CA TYR A 260 -16.68 5.96 -12.45
C TYR A 260 -17.70 7.08 -12.17
N ASN A 261 -18.98 6.73 -12.00
CA ASN A 261 -20.04 7.69 -11.73
C ASN A 261 -20.02 8.26 -10.30
N GLN A 262 -19.26 7.68 -9.37
CA GLN A 262 -19.06 8.25 -8.03
C GLN A 262 -18.26 9.55 -8.08
N TYR A 263 -17.44 9.76 -9.12
CA TYR A 263 -16.66 10.97 -9.29
C TYR A 263 -17.48 12.08 -9.93
N ALA A 264 -17.61 13.22 -9.24
CA ALA A 264 -18.28 14.40 -9.75
C ALA A 264 -17.58 14.95 -11.02
N THR A 265 -18.28 15.77 -11.80
CA THR A 265 -17.73 16.35 -13.04
C THR A 265 -16.58 17.32 -12.78
N ASN A 266 -16.57 18.00 -11.63
CA ASN A 266 -15.51 18.89 -11.17
C ASN A 266 -14.42 18.16 -10.32
N ASP A 267 -14.54 16.85 -10.15
CA ASP A 267 -13.49 16.04 -9.54
C ASP A 267 -12.42 15.72 -10.58
N LEU A 268 -11.19 16.23 -10.40
CA LEU A 268 -10.11 16.04 -11.35
C LEU A 268 -9.65 14.58 -11.39
N ARG A 269 -9.90 13.76 -10.34
CA ARG A 269 -9.63 12.31 -10.38
C ARG A 269 -10.37 11.66 -11.54
N ARG A 270 -11.58 12.13 -11.90
CA ARG A 270 -12.36 11.62 -13.04
C ARG A 270 -11.58 11.61 -14.35
N GLY A 271 -10.83 12.68 -14.64
CA GLY A 271 -10.01 12.81 -15.85
C GLY A 271 -8.58 12.27 -15.71
N ARG A 272 -8.07 12.17 -14.48
CA ARG A 272 -6.69 11.74 -14.18
C ARG A 272 -6.57 10.23 -13.97
N PHE A 273 -7.56 9.61 -13.33
CA PHE A 273 -7.55 8.17 -13.02
C PHE A 273 -8.17 7.34 -14.13
N PHE A 274 -9.04 7.93 -14.94
CA PHE A 274 -9.79 7.17 -15.94
C PHE A 274 -9.53 7.66 -17.36
N ARG A 275 -9.70 6.75 -18.31
CA ARG A 275 -9.79 7.04 -19.75
C ARG A 275 -11.07 6.42 -20.27
N VAL A 276 -11.96 7.28 -20.75
CA VAL A 276 -13.18 6.86 -21.45
C VAL A 276 -12.81 6.54 -22.90
N THR A 277 -13.19 5.36 -23.38
CA THR A 277 -12.96 4.88 -24.74
C THR A 277 -14.28 4.41 -25.36
N ALA A 278 -14.30 4.15 -26.66
CA ALA A 278 -15.48 3.57 -27.31
C ALA A 278 -15.87 2.20 -26.72
N SER A 279 -14.90 1.45 -26.18
CA SER A 279 -15.11 0.11 -25.63
C SER A 279 -15.47 0.10 -24.14
N GLY A 280 -15.39 1.25 -23.45
CA GLY A 280 -15.61 1.35 -22.00
C GLY A 280 -14.60 2.24 -21.29
N ILE A 281 -14.58 2.17 -19.96
CA ILE A 281 -13.76 3.01 -19.09
C ILE A 281 -12.55 2.22 -18.61
N THR A 282 -11.34 2.75 -18.76
CA THR A 282 -10.10 2.10 -18.33
C THR A 282 -9.42 2.92 -17.22
N PHE A 283 -8.70 2.24 -16.33
CA PHE A 283 -7.93 2.89 -15.27
C PHE A 283 -6.50 3.23 -15.75
N LYS A 284 -6.02 4.42 -15.38
CA LYS A 284 -4.66 4.93 -15.67
C LYS A 284 -4.04 5.68 -14.48
N GLY A 285 -4.72 5.71 -13.33
CA GLY A 285 -4.25 6.41 -12.15
C GLY A 285 -3.03 5.73 -11.56
N ASN A 286 -1.88 6.40 -11.54
CA ASN A 286 -0.67 5.83 -10.94
C ASN A 286 0.30 6.92 -10.47
N TYR A 287 0.95 6.69 -9.32
CA TYR A 287 1.93 7.57 -8.72
C TYR A 287 3.35 7.40 -9.28
N ASN A 288 3.54 6.44 -10.18
CA ASN A 288 4.88 6.07 -10.65
C ASN A 288 5.02 5.98 -12.19
N ASN A 289 4.04 6.49 -12.94
CA ASN A 289 4.00 6.60 -14.41
C ASN A 289 4.21 5.28 -15.20
N VAL A 290 4.05 4.12 -14.56
CA VAL A 290 4.18 2.80 -15.20
C VAL A 290 2.85 2.06 -15.10
N SER A 291 2.04 2.15 -16.15
CA SER A 291 0.67 1.61 -16.16
C SER A 291 0.58 0.10 -15.95
N SER A 292 1.59 -0.67 -16.36
CA SER A 292 1.64 -2.13 -16.16
C SER A 292 2.03 -2.54 -14.74
N GLN A 293 2.45 -1.60 -13.90
CA GLN A 293 2.88 -1.82 -12.52
C GLN A 293 2.29 -0.75 -11.59
N PRO A 294 1.00 -0.89 -11.23
CA PRO A 294 0.33 0.04 -10.33
C PRO A 294 1.13 0.24 -9.04
N PHE A 295 1.15 1.48 -8.57
CA PHE A 295 1.67 1.82 -7.25
C PHE A 295 0.84 1.13 -6.16
N CYS A 296 1.51 0.46 -5.23
CA CYS A 296 0.91 -0.13 -4.04
C CYS A 296 1.77 0.15 -2.79
N GLY A 297 2.49 1.28 -2.83
CA GLY A 297 3.30 1.73 -1.71
C GLY A 297 2.44 2.36 -0.61
N ILE A 298 3.06 3.25 0.12
CA ILE A 298 2.41 4.05 1.16
C ILE A 298 2.44 5.51 0.70
N ALA A 299 1.30 6.18 0.79
CA ALA A 299 1.18 7.59 0.43
C ALA A 299 0.37 8.40 1.44
N THR A 300 0.58 9.71 1.48
CA THR A 300 -0.01 10.61 2.47
C THR A 300 -1.54 10.67 2.40
N ASP A 301 -2.11 10.58 1.20
CA ASP A 301 -3.55 10.57 0.96
C ASP A 301 -4.25 9.40 1.65
N GLU A 302 -3.66 8.21 1.59
CA GLU A 302 -4.12 7.06 2.37
C GLU A 302 -4.06 7.35 3.87
N VAL A 303 -2.97 7.93 4.38
CA VAL A 303 -2.82 8.23 5.81
C VAL A 303 -3.86 9.27 6.29
N TYR A 304 -4.20 10.26 5.46
CA TYR A 304 -5.31 11.18 5.74
C TYR A 304 -6.65 10.45 5.80
N LEU A 305 -6.92 9.51 4.89
CA LEU A 305 -8.16 8.73 4.90
C LEU A 305 -8.24 7.82 6.14
N ILE A 306 -7.14 7.15 6.51
CA ILE A 306 -7.05 6.36 7.76
C ILE A 306 -7.40 7.25 8.96
N ARG A 307 -6.80 8.45 9.04
CA ARG A 307 -7.00 9.36 10.16
C ARG A 307 -8.43 9.90 10.21
N ALA A 308 -8.97 10.29 9.06
CA ALA A 308 -10.35 10.74 8.92
C ALA A 308 -11.35 9.66 9.36
N GLU A 309 -11.16 8.41 8.91
CA GLU A 309 -12.01 7.28 9.31
C GLU A 309 -11.97 7.08 10.83
N CYS A 310 -10.78 7.09 11.42
CA CYS A 310 -10.64 6.94 12.87
C CYS A 310 -11.33 8.08 13.64
N TYR A 311 -11.20 9.33 13.18
CA TYR A 311 -11.92 10.46 13.76
C TYR A 311 -13.45 10.26 13.68
N ALA A 312 -13.98 9.88 12.51
CA ALA A 312 -15.41 9.64 12.33
C ALA A 312 -15.92 8.54 13.27
N ARG A 313 -15.23 7.40 13.34
CA ARG A 313 -15.58 6.29 14.25
C ARG A 313 -15.51 6.65 15.73
N LYS A 314 -14.73 7.66 16.10
CA LYS A 314 -14.66 8.22 17.47
C LYS A 314 -15.67 9.35 17.73
N GLY A 315 -16.53 9.67 16.76
CA GLY A 315 -17.50 10.77 16.87
C GLY A 315 -16.89 12.17 16.70
N GLN A 316 -15.63 12.26 16.28
CA GLN A 316 -14.90 13.51 16.06
C GLN A 316 -15.15 14.03 14.64
N ILE A 317 -16.40 14.45 14.39
CA ILE A 317 -16.89 14.80 13.04
C ILE A 317 -16.10 15.96 12.44
N THR A 318 -15.79 16.98 13.23
CA THR A 318 -15.07 18.19 12.76
C THR A 318 -13.68 17.83 12.24
N GLU A 319 -12.93 17.03 12.98
CA GLU A 319 -11.59 16.58 12.63
C GLU A 319 -11.61 15.62 11.44
N ALA A 320 -12.60 14.71 11.38
CA ALA A 320 -12.79 13.80 10.25
C ALA A 320 -13.02 14.57 8.94
N LEU A 321 -13.92 15.55 8.96
CA LEU A 321 -14.22 16.38 7.79
C LEU A 321 -13.08 17.35 7.45
N ALA A 322 -12.27 17.77 8.43
CA ALA A 322 -11.10 18.59 8.15
C ALA A 322 -10.07 17.83 7.31
N ASP A 323 -9.76 16.57 7.66
CA ASP A 323 -8.87 15.71 6.89
C ASP A 323 -9.43 15.38 5.50
N LEU A 324 -10.71 14.99 5.44
CA LEU A 324 -11.37 14.69 4.16
C LEU A 324 -11.39 15.92 3.24
N ASN A 325 -11.81 17.07 3.74
CA ASN A 325 -11.89 18.28 2.92
C ASN A 325 -10.52 18.82 2.51
N LEU A 326 -9.49 18.66 3.35
CA LEU A 326 -8.13 18.98 2.96
C LEU A 326 -7.69 18.13 1.76
N LEU A 327 -7.94 16.81 1.81
CA LEU A 327 -7.68 15.92 0.68
C LEU A 327 -8.48 16.33 -0.57
N LEU A 328 -9.80 16.45 -0.45
CA LEU A 328 -10.67 16.74 -1.59
C LEU A 328 -10.40 18.11 -2.23
N SER A 329 -9.99 19.12 -1.45
CA SER A 329 -9.57 20.42 -1.98
C SER A 329 -8.36 20.36 -2.92
N LYS A 330 -7.58 19.26 -2.87
CA LYS A 330 -6.45 18.98 -3.75
C LYS A 330 -6.82 18.06 -4.91
N ARG A 331 -8.03 17.51 -4.93
CA ARG A 331 -8.53 16.57 -5.95
C ARG A 331 -9.55 17.20 -6.89
N TYR A 332 -10.28 18.21 -6.43
CA TYR A 332 -11.28 18.92 -7.21
C TYR A 332 -10.68 20.17 -7.88
N ASP A 333 -11.39 20.72 -8.86
CA ASP A 333 -11.08 22.03 -9.43
C ASP A 333 -11.49 23.19 -8.49
N ALA A 334 -11.38 24.43 -8.97
CA ALA A 334 -11.68 25.63 -8.19
C ALA A 334 -13.15 25.74 -7.72
N THR A 335 -14.05 24.88 -8.20
CA THR A 335 -15.47 24.84 -7.82
C THR A 335 -15.77 23.88 -6.66
N PHE A 336 -14.73 23.30 -6.04
CA PHE A 336 -14.87 22.44 -4.86
C PHE A 336 -15.69 23.11 -3.74
N THR A 337 -16.66 22.37 -3.21
CA THR A 337 -17.39 22.74 -1.99
C THR A 337 -17.05 21.76 -0.86
N PRO A 338 -16.70 22.24 0.34
CA PRO A 338 -16.42 21.36 1.47
C PRO A 338 -17.61 20.43 1.77
N VAL A 339 -17.29 19.15 1.92
CA VAL A 339 -18.21 18.11 2.37
C VAL A 339 -18.59 18.36 3.82
N THR A 340 -19.88 18.29 4.10
CA THR A 340 -20.47 18.38 5.44
C THR A 340 -21.12 17.05 5.83
N ALA A 341 -21.26 16.83 7.14
CA ALA A 341 -22.00 15.72 7.73
C ALA A 341 -22.55 16.14 9.10
N ASN A 342 -23.73 15.66 9.47
CA ASN A 342 -24.38 15.96 10.75
C ASN A 342 -24.17 14.86 11.80
N THR A 343 -23.74 13.67 11.37
CA THR A 343 -23.51 12.52 12.25
C THR A 343 -22.17 11.86 11.94
N ALA A 344 -21.67 11.09 12.91
CA ALA A 344 -20.48 10.27 12.77
C ALA A 344 -20.62 9.24 11.63
N ASP A 345 -21.79 8.60 11.52
CA ASP A 345 -22.09 7.63 10.47
C ASP A 345 -22.12 8.27 9.09
N GLU A 346 -22.73 9.46 8.96
CA GLU A 346 -22.74 10.20 7.70
C GLU A 346 -21.31 10.60 7.29
N ALA A 347 -20.49 11.08 8.24
CA ALA A 347 -19.09 11.39 7.98
C ALA A 347 -18.31 10.15 7.55
N LEU A 348 -18.52 9.02 8.25
CA LEU A 348 -17.87 7.75 7.95
C LEU A 348 -18.23 7.25 6.54
N VAL A 349 -19.50 7.29 6.14
CA VAL A 349 -19.92 6.91 4.79
C VAL A 349 -19.20 7.74 3.74
N LYS A 350 -19.13 9.07 3.91
CA LYS A 350 -18.43 9.99 2.99
C LYS A 350 -16.92 9.76 2.90
N ILE A 351 -16.31 9.15 3.91
CA ILE A 351 -14.87 8.81 3.92
C ILE A 351 -14.62 7.48 3.20
N LEU A 352 -15.57 6.55 3.30
CA LEU A 352 -15.47 5.20 2.72
C LEU A 352 -15.93 5.12 1.25
N THR A 353 -16.56 6.16 0.71
CA THR A 353 -17.09 6.23 -0.67
C THR A 353 -16.55 7.44 -1.42
#